data_AF-M2QTL1-F1
#
_entry.id   AF-M2QTL1-F1
#
_cell.length_a   1.000
_cell.length_b   1.000
_cell.length_c   1.000
_cell.angle_alpha   90.00
_cell.angle_beta   90.00
_cell.angle_gamma   90.00
#
_symmetry.space_group_name_H-M   'P 1'
#
loop_
_entity.id
_entity.type
_entity.pdbx_description
1 polymer ?
#
loop_
_entity_poly.entity_id
_entity_poly.type
_entity_poly.pdbx_seq_one_letter_code
_entity_poly.pdbx_strand_id
1 'polypeptide(L)'
;MTFRDPRHGVAIGGDYAAPNAAGPAVALSADKGRTWRTPPEAPVGYRSGLAWLGNTVIAVGPGGSDLSPDGGRHWKSFDTGSLDSVDCARGACWASGAKGRAARLSGV
;
A
#
# COMPACT_ATOMS: atom_id res chain seq x y z
N MET A 1 -0.48 -7.65 3.10
CA MET A 1 -0.84 -7.03 4.41
C MET A 1 0.44 -6.72 5.17
N THR A 2 0.43 -5.73 6.06
CA THR A 2 1.60 -5.39 6.89
C THR A 2 1.17 -4.75 8.22
N PHE A 3 2.02 -4.86 9.24
CA PHE A 3 1.78 -4.34 10.59
C PHE A 3 2.94 -3.43 10.99
N ARG A 4 2.65 -2.23 11.50
CA ARG A 4 3.69 -1.35 12.08
C ARG A 4 4.08 -1.77 13.50
N ASP A 5 3.13 -2.38 14.19
CA ASP A 5 3.23 -2.88 15.55
C ASP A 5 2.23 -4.04 15.71
N PRO A 6 2.25 -4.81 16.81
CA PRO A 6 1.40 -5.99 16.95
C PRO A 6 -0.11 -5.72 16.88
N ARG A 7 -0.58 -4.48 17.02
CA ARG A 7 -2.01 -4.12 17.04
C ARG A 7 -2.49 -3.55 15.72
N HIS A 8 -1.67 -2.73 15.06
CA HIS A 8 -2.11 -1.91 13.92
C HIS A 8 -1.67 -2.51 12.59
N GLY A 9 -2.64 -3.05 11.86
CA GLY A 9 -2.46 -3.73 10.59
C GLY A 9 -3.18 -3.04 9.43
N VAL A 10 -2.60 -3.14 8.25
CA VAL A 10 -3.20 -2.70 6.99
C VAL A 10 -3.16 -3.86 5.99
N ALA A 11 -4.30 -4.15 5.39
CA ALA A 11 -4.40 -5.01 4.22
C ALA A 11 -4.85 -4.16 3.04
N ILE A 12 -4.27 -4.42 1.86
CA ILE A 12 -4.71 -3.87 0.59
C ILE A 12 -4.82 -4.99 -0.42
N GLY A 13 -5.65 -4.78 -1.43
CA GLY A 13 -5.80 -5.66 -2.58
C GLY A 13 -6.69 -5.03 -3.63
N GLY A 14 -7.65 -5.81 -4.10
CA GLY A 14 -8.55 -5.47 -5.20
C GLY A 14 -8.70 -6.67 -6.14
N ASP A 15 -9.40 -6.47 -7.25
CA ASP A 15 -9.51 -7.48 -8.29
C ASP A 15 -8.27 -7.45 -9.19
N TYR A 16 -7.43 -8.48 -9.10
CA TYR A 16 -6.25 -8.61 -9.95
C TYR A 16 -6.61 -8.81 -11.44
N ALA A 17 -7.75 -9.44 -11.74
CA ALA A 17 -8.21 -9.63 -13.12
C ALA A 17 -8.79 -8.32 -13.71
N ALA A 18 -9.24 -7.40 -12.85
CA ALA A 18 -9.68 -6.06 -13.22
C ALA A 18 -8.90 -4.99 -12.42
N PRO A 19 -7.59 -4.81 -12.70
CA PRO A 19 -6.68 -4.05 -11.83
C PRO A 19 -6.99 -2.55 -11.74
N ASN A 20 -7.86 -2.03 -12.61
CA ASN A 20 -8.32 -0.64 -12.60
C ASN A 20 -9.74 -0.48 -12.01
N ALA A 21 -10.41 -1.59 -11.65
CA ALA A 21 -11.76 -1.52 -11.09
C ALA A 21 -11.74 -0.81 -9.74
N ALA A 22 -12.67 0.12 -9.56
CA ALA A 22 -12.91 0.72 -8.26
C ALA A 22 -13.54 -0.30 -7.30
N GLY A 23 -13.25 -0.18 -6.03
CA GLY A 23 -13.81 -1.04 -4.99
C GLY A 23 -13.10 -0.84 -3.65
N PRO A 24 -13.60 -1.49 -2.58
CA PRO A 24 -12.93 -1.49 -1.29
C PRO A 24 -11.58 -2.22 -1.44
N ALA A 25 -10.51 -1.44 -1.59
CA ALA A 25 -9.17 -1.99 -1.74
C ALA A 25 -8.45 -2.14 -0.40
N VAL A 26 -8.88 -1.46 0.67
CA VAL A 26 -8.17 -1.36 1.95
C VAL A 26 -9.00 -1.87 3.12
N ALA A 27 -8.34 -2.54 4.07
CA ALA A 27 -8.89 -2.88 5.37
C ALA A 27 -7.88 -2.56 6.48
N LEU A 28 -8.37 -1.97 7.58
CA LEU A 28 -7.56 -1.55 8.73
C LEU A 28 -7.91 -2.37 9.97
N SER A 29 -6.90 -2.80 10.72
CA SER A 29 -7.06 -3.42 12.04
C SER A 29 -6.35 -2.61 13.11
N ALA A 30 -6.94 -2.56 14.30
CA ALA A 30 -6.37 -1.95 15.50
C ALA A 30 -6.30 -2.94 16.69
N ASP A 31 -6.61 -4.21 16.46
CA ASP A 31 -6.80 -5.23 17.49
C ASP A 31 -6.07 -6.53 17.17
N LYS A 32 -4.87 -6.41 16.59
CA LYS A 32 -3.99 -7.54 16.23
C LYS A 32 -4.55 -8.41 15.10
N GLY A 33 -5.30 -7.81 14.18
CA GLY A 33 -5.90 -8.51 13.04
C GLY A 33 -7.16 -9.30 13.38
N ARG A 34 -7.78 -9.10 14.55
CA ARG A 34 -9.01 -9.80 14.93
C ARG A 34 -10.23 -9.23 14.22
N THR A 35 -10.30 -7.90 14.10
CA THR A 35 -11.32 -7.21 13.33
C THR A 35 -10.68 -6.29 12.31
N TRP A 36 -11.40 -6.09 11.21
CA TRP A 36 -10.97 -5.31 10.06
C TRP A 36 -12.11 -4.39 9.65
N ARG A 37 -11.78 -3.14 9.33
CA ARG A 37 -12.75 -2.12 8.91
C ARG A 37 -12.28 -1.42 7.65
N THR A 38 -13.20 -1.16 6.74
CA THR A 38 -12.94 -0.36 5.54
C THR A 38 -12.82 1.12 5.93
N PRO A 39 -11.72 1.81 5.56
CA PRO A 39 -11.61 3.26 5.72
C PRO A 39 -12.51 4.02 4.73
N PRO A 40 -12.72 5.34 4.93
CA PRO A 40 -13.51 6.16 4.01
C PRO A 40 -12.86 6.31 2.63
N GLU A 41 -11.53 6.24 2.56
CA GLU A 41 -10.76 6.35 1.32
C GLU A 41 -9.87 5.13 1.09
N ALA A 42 -9.69 4.77 -0.16
CA ALA A 42 -8.77 3.73 -0.60
C ALA A 42 -8.17 4.11 -1.96
N PRO A 43 -6.96 3.61 -2.31
CA PRO A 43 -6.45 3.70 -3.66
C PRO A 43 -7.43 3.08 -4.67
N VAL A 44 -7.48 3.67 -5.86
CA VAL A 44 -8.29 3.11 -6.96
C VAL A 44 -7.53 1.96 -7.62
N GLY A 45 -8.23 0.84 -7.81
CA GLY A 45 -7.68 -0.35 -8.44
C GLY A 45 -6.90 -1.25 -7.49
N TYR A 46 -6.33 -2.31 -8.07
CA TYR A 46 -5.55 -3.31 -7.36
C TYR A 46 -4.17 -2.78 -6.95
N ARG A 47 -3.77 -3.08 -5.72
CA ARG A 47 -2.39 -2.91 -5.21
C ARG A 47 -1.86 -4.24 -4.71
N SER A 48 -0.69 -4.63 -5.18
CA SER A 48 -0.05 -5.92 -4.90
C SER A 48 0.85 -5.88 -3.67
N GLY A 49 1.42 -4.73 -3.33
CA GLY A 49 2.41 -4.59 -2.26
C GLY A 49 2.08 -3.46 -1.28
N LEU A 50 2.50 -3.65 -0.02
CA LEU A 50 2.45 -2.63 1.04
C LEU A 50 3.70 -2.68 1.90
N ALA A 51 4.18 -1.53 2.33
CA ALA A 51 5.21 -1.42 3.35
C ALA A 51 4.98 -0.22 4.28
N TRP A 52 5.49 -0.30 5.50
CA TRP A 52 5.49 0.82 6.45
C TRP A 52 6.82 1.57 6.42
N LEU A 53 6.74 2.89 6.41
CA LEU A 53 7.85 3.80 6.67
C LEU A 53 7.46 4.74 7.81
N GLY A 54 7.87 4.40 9.03
CA GLY A 54 7.38 5.10 10.22
C GLY A 54 5.86 4.96 10.35
N ASN A 55 5.14 6.09 10.29
CA ASN A 55 3.67 6.12 10.30
C ASN A 55 3.03 6.14 8.90
N THR A 56 3.85 6.22 7.85
CA THR A 56 3.38 6.23 6.47
C THR A 56 3.24 4.80 5.94
N VAL A 57 2.12 4.50 5.29
CA VAL A 57 1.93 3.28 4.51
C VAL A 57 2.20 3.61 3.05
N ILE A 58 3.01 2.79 2.38
CA ILE A 58 3.21 2.86 0.94
C ILE A 58 2.53 1.65 0.32
N ALA A 59 1.71 1.88 -0.71
CA ALA A 59 1.09 0.85 -1.53
C ALA A 59 1.62 0.93 -2.96
N VAL A 60 1.84 -0.23 -3.59
CA VAL A 60 2.26 -0.33 -4.99
C VAL A 60 1.40 -1.32 -5.74
N GLY A 61 1.22 -1.11 -7.04
CA GLY A 61 0.59 -2.06 -7.93
C GLY A 61 0.86 -1.76 -9.41
N PRO A 62 0.32 -2.60 -10.31
CA PRO A 62 0.49 -2.44 -11.75
C PRO A 62 -0.02 -1.10 -12.30
N GLY A 63 -1.05 -0.53 -11.66
CA GLY A 63 -1.69 0.73 -12.06
C GLY A 63 -1.19 1.97 -11.34
N GLY A 64 -0.19 1.84 -10.45
CA GLY A 64 0.38 2.99 -9.73
C GLY A 64 0.74 2.70 -8.27
N SER A 65 1.21 3.75 -7.60
CA SER A 65 1.62 3.73 -6.20
C SER A 65 1.02 4.90 -5.43
N ASP A 66 0.70 4.63 -4.17
CA ASP A 66 -0.03 5.53 -3.28
C ASP A 66 0.62 5.53 -1.90
N LEU A 67 0.53 6.64 -1.20
CA LEU A 67 1.00 6.77 0.18
C LEU A 67 -0.13 7.21 1.11
N SER A 68 -0.05 6.80 2.36
CA SER A 68 -0.98 7.20 3.42
C SER A 68 -0.21 7.57 4.69
N PRO A 69 -0.19 8.86 5.09
CA PRO A 69 0.59 9.32 6.25
C PRO A 69 -0.06 8.99 7.60
N ASP A 70 -1.30 8.48 7.59
CA ASP A 70 -2.12 8.27 8.79
C ASP A 70 -2.57 6.82 8.99
N GLY A 71 -1.78 5.90 8.43
CA GLY A 71 -1.98 4.47 8.64
C GLY A 71 -3.11 3.86 7.81
N GLY A 72 -3.33 4.39 6.61
CA GLY A 72 -4.25 3.84 5.62
C GLY A 72 -5.65 4.45 5.63
N ARG A 73 -5.87 5.60 6.30
CA ARG A 73 -7.19 6.25 6.37
C ARG A 73 -7.43 7.19 5.19
N HIS A 74 -6.41 7.95 4.80
CA HIS A 74 -6.41 8.81 3.62
C HIS A 74 -5.23 8.48 2.71
N TRP A 75 -5.40 8.63 1.40
CA TRP A 75 -4.41 8.18 0.42
C TRP A 75 -4.10 9.24 -0.63
N LYS A 76 -2.84 9.29 -1.06
CA LYS A 76 -2.37 10.16 -2.14
C LYS A 76 -1.54 9.37 -3.14
N SER A 77 -1.94 9.43 -4.42
CA SER A 77 -1.14 8.86 -5.51
C SER A 77 0.14 9.67 -5.75
N PHE A 78 1.24 8.97 -6.02
CA PHE A 78 2.54 9.61 -6.29
C PHE A 78 3.28 9.03 -7.51
N ASP A 79 2.88 7.86 -8.00
CA ASP A 79 3.40 7.26 -9.24
C ASP A 79 2.28 6.55 -9.97
N THR A 80 2.27 6.62 -11.30
CA THR A 80 1.32 5.89 -12.16
C THR A 80 1.98 4.70 -12.86
N GLY A 81 3.30 4.53 -12.72
CA GLY A 81 4.01 3.38 -13.26
C GLY A 81 3.79 2.11 -12.42
N SER A 82 3.96 0.96 -13.08
CA SER A 82 3.87 -0.36 -12.43
C SER A 82 5.02 -0.58 -11.45
N LEU A 83 4.65 -1.03 -10.25
CA LEU A 83 5.48 -1.62 -9.23
C LEU A 83 4.71 -2.79 -8.60
N ASP A 84 5.34 -3.95 -8.49
CA ASP A 84 4.69 -5.21 -8.07
C ASP A 84 4.93 -5.51 -6.59
N SER A 85 6.07 -5.06 -6.03
CA SER A 85 6.40 -5.24 -4.62
C SER A 85 7.16 -4.04 -4.08
N VAL A 86 7.02 -3.80 -2.77
CA VAL A 86 7.72 -2.76 -2.03
C VAL A 86 8.11 -3.30 -0.67
N ASP A 87 9.29 -2.92 -0.18
CA ASP A 87 9.71 -3.14 1.19
C ASP A 87 10.44 -1.92 1.73
N CYS A 88 10.33 -1.69 3.03
CA CYS A 88 10.90 -0.55 3.72
C CYS A 88 11.69 -1.01 4.95
N ALA A 89 12.94 -0.59 5.03
CA ALA A 89 13.80 -0.89 6.16
C ALA A 89 14.73 0.30 6.45
N ARG A 90 14.91 0.61 7.74
CA ARG A 90 15.85 1.63 8.23
C ARG A 90 15.74 2.99 7.52
N GLY A 91 14.50 3.45 7.27
CA GLY A 91 14.25 4.76 6.67
C GLY A 91 14.39 4.81 5.14
N ALA A 92 14.58 3.67 4.47
CA ALA A 92 14.61 3.58 3.02
C ALA A 92 13.57 2.57 2.52
N CYS A 93 12.98 2.85 1.37
CA CYS A 93 12.07 1.92 0.71
C CYS A 93 12.56 1.60 -0.70
N TRP A 94 12.40 0.34 -1.08
CA TRP A 94 12.74 -0.18 -2.38
C TRP A 94 11.53 -0.86 -2.98
N ALA A 95 11.36 -0.70 -4.28
CA ALA A 95 10.29 -1.34 -5.01
C ALA A 95 10.80 -1.94 -6.32
N SER A 96 10.14 -2.99 -6.78
CA SER A 96 10.39 -3.63 -8.07
C SER A 96 9.09 -3.77 -8.83
N GLY A 97 9.16 -3.73 -10.16
CA GLY A 97 7.99 -3.78 -11.03
C GLY A 97 8.27 -4.36 -12.40
N ALA A 98 7.27 -4.22 -13.28
CA ALA A 98 7.30 -4.77 -14.63
C ALA A 98 8.56 -4.37 -15.43
N LYS A 99 8.97 -5.25 -16.35
CA LYS A 99 10.08 -5.03 -17.30
C LYS A 99 11.43 -4.74 -16.61
N GLY A 100 11.65 -5.30 -15.43
CA GLY A 100 12.88 -5.13 -14.67
C GLY A 100 13.01 -3.77 -13.98
N ARG A 101 11.90 -3.04 -13.80
CA ARG A 101 11.92 -1.78 -13.07
C ARG A 101 12.32 -2.01 -11.62
N ALA A 102 13.27 -1.22 -11.14
CA ALA A 102 13.62 -1.12 -9.73
C ALA A 102 13.66 0.36 -9.33
N ALA A 103 13.16 0.67 -8.14
CA ALA A 103 13.08 2.02 -7.64
C ALA A 103 13.54 2.08 -6.17
N ARG A 104 14.26 3.14 -5.83
CA ARG A 104 14.40 3.60 -4.44
C ARG A 104 13.44 4.76 -4.24
N LEU A 105 12.59 4.69 -3.24
CA LEU A 105 11.68 5.79 -2.91
C LEU A 105 12.43 6.78 -2.02
N SER A 106 12.49 8.05 -2.42
CA SER A 106 13.16 9.13 -1.71
C SER A 106 12.20 10.28 -1.46
N GLY A 107 12.19 10.84 -0.25
CA GLY A 107 11.33 11.99 0.10
C GLY A 107 9.90 11.63 0.49
N VAL A 108 9.66 10.37 0.88
CA VAL A 108 8.44 9.92 1.58
C VAL A 108 8.52 10.23 3.07
#